data_AF-A0A9E3WBU8-F1
#
_entry.id   AF-A0A9E3WBU8-F1
#
_cell.length_a   1.000
_cell.length_b   1.000
_cell.length_c   1.000
_cell.angle_alpha   90.00
_cell.angle_beta   90.00
_cell.angle_gamma   90.00
#
_symmetry.space_group_name_H-M   'P 1'
#
loop_
_entity.id
_entity.type
_entity.pdbx_description
1 polymer ?
#
loop_
_entity_poly.entity_id
_entity_poly.type
_entity_poly.pdbx_seq_one_letter_code
_entity_poly.pdbx_strand_id
1 'polypeptide(L)'
;MKRSLILLLFSLMLAVFPALAQDEADKTVRFNDIQFAFSPALGTSVNVQQVPGDPVADAGPGFSDAAKIQFTLYDVGEPTDSLFDTGGVRVYRMADIAAYDFLQPIADRLQSLLAERPDLAQFEPTLEESVVSGLPYMPLMTHGQTMAARARYIDTDAVQGISYVTVFRADVGPFTNQDFLYTFQGITTDGQSCVTVTFPLRTDLFPEPQGFDMAKFQAELPAYLAESTARLNAAAPEDFTPALDAADALVRSIQIDSQS
;
A
#
# COMPACT_ATOMS: atom_id res chain seq x y z
N MET A 1 45.18 12.48 -21.86
CA MET A 1 44.28 13.34 -21.06
C MET A 1 42.85 12.93 -21.36
N LYS A 2 42.24 12.10 -20.51
CA LYS A 2 40.84 11.64 -20.64
C LYS A 2 39.96 12.53 -19.76
N ARG A 3 38.94 13.18 -20.32
CA ARG A 3 37.95 13.98 -19.59
C ARG A 3 36.80 13.05 -19.22
N SER A 4 36.53 12.91 -17.92
CA SER A 4 35.33 12.26 -17.39
C SER A 4 34.21 13.30 -17.31
N LEU A 5 33.05 12.95 -17.85
CA LEU A 5 31.82 13.73 -17.83
C LEU A 5 31.01 13.27 -16.61
N ILE A 6 30.79 14.14 -15.63
CA ILE A 6 29.94 13.88 -14.47
C ILE A 6 28.54 14.38 -14.79
N LEU A 7 27.55 13.48 -14.81
CA LEU A 7 26.13 13.84 -14.77
C LEU A 7 25.80 14.31 -13.34
N LEU A 8 25.23 15.51 -13.21
CA LEU A 8 24.63 15.98 -11.96
C LEU A 8 23.16 15.54 -11.91
N LEU A 9 22.81 14.70 -10.93
CA LEU A 9 21.43 14.55 -10.46
C LEU A 9 21.09 15.78 -9.60
N PHE A 10 19.99 16.46 -9.89
CA PHE A 10 19.45 17.52 -9.03
C PHE A 10 18.37 16.93 -8.11
N SER A 11 18.73 16.71 -6.85
CA SER A 11 17.77 16.45 -5.77
C SER A 11 17.40 17.80 -5.13
N LEU A 12 16.14 18.22 -5.26
CA LEU A 12 15.64 19.43 -4.60
C LEU A 12 15.06 19.05 -3.23
N MET A 13 15.80 19.30 -2.15
CA MET A 13 15.27 19.29 -0.78
C MET A 13 14.71 20.68 -0.45
N LEU A 14 13.42 20.77 -0.14
CA LEU A 14 12.84 21.96 0.50
C LEU A 14 12.78 21.71 2.02
N ALA A 15 13.58 22.44 2.79
CA ALA A 15 13.49 22.46 4.24
C ALA A 15 12.69 23.70 4.69
N VAL A 16 11.58 23.50 5.39
CA VAL A 16 10.78 24.56 6.02
C VAL A 16 10.98 24.46 7.53
N PHE A 17 11.36 25.56 8.18
CA PHE A 17 11.53 25.63 9.65
C PHE A 17 10.17 25.75 10.35
N PRO A 18 9.96 25.11 11.54
CA PRO A 18 8.67 25.13 12.20
C PRO A 18 8.48 26.37 13.08
N ALA A 19 7.31 27.00 12.94
CA ALA A 19 6.71 27.79 14.01
C ALA A 19 6.07 26.81 15.02
N LEU A 20 6.54 26.84 16.27
CA LEU A 20 6.12 25.94 17.34
C LEU A 20 4.69 26.28 17.83
N ALA A 21 3.67 25.89 17.06
CA ALA A 21 2.26 25.78 17.51
C ALA A 21 1.30 25.15 16.46
N GLN A 22 1.77 24.56 15.34
CA GLN A 22 0.89 24.17 14.21
C GLN A 22 1.02 22.70 13.73
N ASP A 23 1.72 21.83 14.46
CA ASP A 23 2.11 20.50 13.95
C ASP A 23 0.99 19.42 13.99
N GLU A 24 -0.26 19.80 14.28
CA GLU A 24 -1.43 18.88 14.25
C GLU A 24 -2.29 19.01 12.99
N ALA A 25 -2.04 20.01 12.14
CA ALA A 25 -2.82 20.21 10.92
C ALA A 25 -2.39 19.23 9.81
N ASP A 26 -3.35 18.76 9.03
CA ASP A 26 -3.09 17.96 7.84
C ASP A 26 -2.17 18.71 6.87
N LYS A 27 -1.21 17.98 6.30
CA LYS A 27 -0.23 18.49 5.33
C LYS A 27 -0.75 18.19 3.93
N THR A 28 -0.80 19.21 3.07
CA THR A 28 -1.18 19.04 1.65
C THR A 28 0.06 18.87 0.78
N VAL A 29 0.06 17.86 -0.08
CA VAL A 29 1.08 17.60 -1.10
C VAL A 29 0.51 17.90 -2.47
N ARG A 30 1.31 18.54 -3.33
CA ARG A 30 1.02 18.75 -4.75
C ARG A 30 2.27 18.45 -5.55
N PHE A 31 2.17 17.58 -6.54
CA PHE A 31 3.25 17.29 -7.47
C PHE A 31 2.67 16.89 -8.82
N ASN A 32 3.05 17.60 -9.88
CA ASN A 32 2.39 17.53 -11.18
C ASN A 32 0.86 17.75 -11.03
N ASP A 33 0.09 16.81 -11.55
CA ASP A 33 -1.37 16.69 -11.54
C ASP A 33 -1.91 15.95 -10.30
N ILE A 34 -1.04 15.49 -9.39
CA ILE A 34 -1.42 14.71 -8.21
C ILE A 34 -1.44 15.61 -6.98
N GLN A 35 -2.52 15.52 -6.22
CA GLN A 35 -2.70 16.19 -4.94
C GLN A 35 -3.35 15.26 -3.92
N PHE A 36 -2.93 15.36 -2.66
CA PHE A 36 -3.61 14.77 -1.51
C PHE A 36 -3.23 15.52 -0.22
N ALA A 37 -3.96 15.26 0.85
CA ALA A 37 -3.63 15.69 2.21
C ALA A 37 -3.34 14.47 3.08
N PHE A 38 -2.48 14.62 4.09
CA PHE A 38 -2.17 13.57 5.05
C PHE A 38 -2.02 14.11 6.46
N SER A 39 -2.49 13.33 7.43
CA SER A 39 -2.31 13.62 8.85
C SER A 39 -0.85 13.43 9.26
N PRO A 40 -0.31 14.25 10.19
CA PRO A 40 1.00 14.01 10.80
C PRO A 40 1.15 12.61 11.45
N ALA A 41 0.04 11.94 11.78
CA ALA A 41 0.06 10.56 12.28
C ALA A 41 0.52 9.52 11.24
N LEU A 42 0.48 9.86 9.95
CA LEU A 42 0.97 9.02 8.84
C LEU A 42 2.45 9.27 8.50
N GLY A 43 3.05 10.27 9.15
CA GLY A 43 4.42 10.73 8.92
C GLY A 43 4.50 12.26 8.97
N THR A 44 5.67 12.77 9.29
CA THR A 44 5.92 14.21 9.38
C THR A 44 6.54 14.82 8.12
N SER A 45 7.05 14.00 7.20
CA SER A 45 7.72 14.40 5.96
C SER A 45 7.25 13.60 4.75
N VAL A 46 7.45 14.15 3.55
CA VAL A 46 7.18 13.46 2.28
C VAL A 46 8.39 13.54 1.35
N ASN A 47 8.77 12.39 0.78
CA ASN A 47 9.72 12.31 -0.33
C ASN A 47 8.98 11.94 -1.61
N VAL A 48 9.19 12.71 -2.68
CA VAL A 48 8.54 12.48 -3.97
C VAL A 48 9.57 12.04 -5.00
N GLN A 49 9.31 10.92 -5.67
CA GLN A 49 10.20 10.33 -6.67
C GLN A 49 9.42 9.93 -7.92
N GLN A 50 9.98 10.23 -9.09
CA GLN A 50 9.57 9.60 -10.34
C GLN A 50 10.45 8.36 -10.52
N VAL A 51 9.87 7.19 -10.33
CA VAL A 51 10.58 5.90 -10.39
C VAL A 51 10.38 5.32 -11.79
N PRO A 52 11.45 5.15 -12.59
CA PRO A 52 11.33 4.46 -13.86
C PRO A 52 10.94 3.00 -13.64
N GLY A 53 10.18 2.43 -14.57
CA GLY A 53 9.87 1.00 -14.55
C GLY A 53 11.11 0.17 -14.92
N ASP A 54 11.13 -1.08 -14.48
CA ASP A 54 12.19 -2.01 -14.83
C ASP A 54 12.17 -2.35 -16.33
N PRO A 55 13.31 -2.72 -16.94
CA PRO A 55 13.32 -3.18 -18.32
C PRO A 55 12.41 -4.39 -18.51
N VAL A 56 11.32 -4.21 -19.28
CA VAL A 56 10.29 -5.26 -19.50
C VAL A 56 10.87 -6.59 -19.96
N ALA A 57 11.94 -6.56 -20.77
CA ALA A 57 12.60 -7.76 -21.28
C ALA A 57 13.23 -8.66 -20.18
N ASP A 58 13.59 -8.05 -19.05
CA ASP A 58 14.22 -8.74 -17.91
C ASP A 58 13.30 -8.78 -16.68
N ALA A 59 12.05 -8.32 -16.83
CA ALA A 59 11.14 -8.12 -15.71
C ALA A 59 10.59 -9.44 -15.17
N GLY A 60 10.60 -9.59 -13.85
CA GLY A 60 10.10 -10.77 -13.14
C GLY A 60 9.05 -10.44 -12.08
N PRO A 61 8.07 -11.33 -11.85
CA PRO A 61 7.05 -11.11 -10.85
C PRO A 61 7.65 -10.97 -9.45
N GLY A 62 7.24 -9.95 -8.70
CA GLY A 62 7.73 -9.67 -7.34
C GLY A 62 9.09 -8.94 -7.28
N PHE A 63 9.86 -8.92 -8.37
CA PHE A 63 11.18 -8.30 -8.43
C PHE A 63 11.23 -7.06 -9.32
N SER A 64 10.21 -6.88 -10.15
CA SER A 64 10.10 -5.79 -11.10
C SER A 64 8.76 -5.07 -10.96
N ASP A 65 8.76 -3.78 -11.27
CA ASP A 65 7.58 -2.93 -11.17
C ASP A 65 7.47 -1.96 -12.35
N ALA A 66 6.26 -1.47 -12.58
CA ALA A 66 6.00 -0.45 -13.59
C ALA A 66 6.52 0.93 -13.16
N ALA A 67 6.65 1.84 -14.14
CA ALA A 67 6.97 3.23 -13.88
C ALA A 67 5.87 3.88 -13.02
N LYS A 68 6.28 4.73 -12.07
CA LYS A 68 5.36 5.35 -11.11
C LYS A 68 5.86 6.67 -10.58
N ILE A 69 4.93 7.47 -10.06
CA ILE A 69 5.23 8.55 -9.12
C ILE A 69 5.01 8.00 -7.72
N GLN A 70 6.04 8.03 -6.88
CA GLN A 70 6.01 7.54 -5.51
C GLN A 70 6.15 8.70 -4.53
N PHE A 71 5.23 8.74 -3.57
CA PHE A 71 5.24 9.64 -2.42
C PHE A 71 5.48 8.79 -1.17
N THR A 72 6.68 8.82 -0.61
CA THR A 72 7.00 8.14 0.65
C THR A 72 6.74 9.10 1.82
N LEU A 73 5.84 8.73 2.73
CA LEU A 73 5.59 9.46 3.98
C LEU A 73 6.39 8.82 5.10
N TYR A 74 7.11 9.63 5.87
CA TYR A 74 8.04 9.14 6.88
C TYR A 74 8.27 10.16 7.99
N ASP A 75 8.78 9.67 9.12
CA ASP A 75 9.29 10.51 10.19
C ASP A 75 10.80 10.72 10.07
N VAL A 76 11.25 11.93 10.39
CA VAL A 76 12.66 12.30 10.26
C VAL A 76 13.53 11.39 11.13
N GLY A 77 14.39 10.61 10.49
CA GLY A 77 15.29 9.67 11.16
C GLY A 77 14.90 8.20 11.01
N GLU A 78 13.70 7.90 10.50
CA GLU A 78 13.27 6.54 10.17
C GLU A 78 13.84 6.09 8.81
N PRO A 79 14.12 4.78 8.63
CA PRO A 79 14.46 4.22 7.33
C PRO A 79 13.33 4.44 6.31
N THR A 80 13.67 4.76 5.06
CA THR A 80 12.68 5.02 3.99
C THR A 80 12.75 4.01 2.84
N ASP A 81 13.55 2.96 3.01
CA ASP A 81 13.93 2.05 1.93
C ASP A 81 12.88 0.96 1.68
N SER A 82 11.93 0.77 2.62
CA SER A 82 10.94 -0.30 2.61
C SER A 82 9.52 0.21 2.78
N LEU A 83 8.59 -0.41 2.05
CA LEU A 83 7.14 -0.23 2.24
C LEU A 83 6.62 -0.84 3.55
N PHE A 84 7.43 -1.65 4.22
CA PHE A 84 7.13 -2.21 5.54
C PHE A 84 7.60 -1.28 6.68
N ASP A 85 8.53 -0.37 6.40
CA ASP A 85 9.02 0.62 7.37
C ASP A 85 8.28 1.95 7.23
N THR A 86 7.83 2.27 6.02
CA THR A 86 7.15 3.53 5.68
C THR A 86 5.90 3.31 4.86
N GLY A 87 5.01 4.29 4.89
CA GLY A 87 3.84 4.30 4.04
C GLY A 87 3.92 5.34 2.93
N GLY A 88 2.86 5.41 2.13
CA GLY A 88 2.85 6.35 1.03
C GLY A 88 1.81 6.10 -0.03
N VAL A 89 1.88 6.93 -1.06
CA VAL A 89 1.03 6.89 -2.26
C VAL A 89 1.90 6.52 -3.46
N ARG A 90 1.42 5.63 -4.31
CA ARG A 90 2.01 5.34 -5.62
C ARG A 90 0.96 5.56 -6.69
N VAL A 91 1.35 6.24 -7.76
CA VAL A 91 0.50 6.48 -8.92
C VAL A 91 1.19 5.89 -10.15
N TYR A 92 0.54 4.91 -10.75
CA TYR A 92 0.96 4.20 -11.94
C TYR A 92 0.07 4.62 -13.11
N ARG A 93 0.63 4.80 -14.30
CA ARG A 93 -0.20 4.90 -15.51
C ARG A 93 -0.62 3.48 -15.92
N MET A 94 -1.89 3.30 -16.26
CA MET A 94 -2.40 2.02 -16.75
C MET A 94 -1.65 1.55 -18.01
N ALA A 95 -1.22 2.48 -18.85
CA ALA A 95 -0.40 2.17 -20.02
C ALA A 95 0.99 1.59 -19.67
N ASP A 96 1.59 1.99 -18.53
CA ASP A 96 2.86 1.44 -18.08
C ASP A 96 2.66 0.06 -17.42
N ILE A 97 1.55 -0.14 -16.71
CA ILE A 97 1.16 -1.45 -16.14
C ILE A 97 0.97 -2.49 -17.26
N ALA A 98 0.32 -2.09 -18.36
CA ALA A 98 0.03 -2.97 -19.50
C ALA A 98 1.25 -3.54 -20.20
N ALA A 99 2.44 -3.01 -19.92
CA ALA A 99 3.69 -3.55 -20.43
C ALA A 99 4.17 -4.81 -19.68
N TYR A 100 3.56 -5.16 -18.54
CA TYR A 100 3.99 -6.28 -17.69
C TYR A 100 2.86 -7.32 -17.54
N ASP A 101 3.10 -8.52 -18.08
CA ASP A 101 2.13 -9.63 -18.05
C ASP A 101 1.74 -10.09 -16.63
N PHE A 102 2.54 -9.75 -15.62
CA PHE A 102 2.25 -10.06 -14.21
C PHE A 102 1.57 -8.92 -13.44
N LEU A 103 1.58 -7.68 -13.95
CA LEU A 103 0.87 -6.56 -13.32
C LEU A 103 -0.50 -6.33 -13.96
N GLN A 104 -0.63 -6.50 -15.28
CA GLN A 104 -1.90 -6.30 -15.98
C GLN A 104 -3.05 -7.14 -15.39
N PRO A 105 -2.88 -8.45 -15.06
CA PRO A 105 -3.96 -9.24 -14.47
C PRO A 105 -4.43 -8.70 -13.10
N ILE A 106 -3.55 -8.05 -12.33
CA ILE A 106 -3.90 -7.43 -11.05
C ILE A 106 -4.79 -6.21 -11.29
N ALA A 107 -4.45 -5.40 -12.29
CA ALA A 107 -5.24 -4.23 -12.67
C ALA A 107 -6.60 -4.64 -13.27
N ASP A 108 -6.63 -5.66 -14.13
CA ASP A 108 -7.88 -6.23 -14.68
C ASP A 108 -8.79 -6.78 -13.58
N ARG A 109 -8.20 -7.44 -12.58
CA ARG A 109 -8.91 -7.94 -11.41
C ARG A 109 -9.52 -6.80 -10.60
N LEU A 110 -8.76 -5.73 -10.34
CA LEU A 110 -9.27 -4.55 -9.65
C LEU A 110 -10.42 -3.90 -10.44
N GLN A 111 -10.26 -3.71 -11.75
CA GLN A 111 -11.33 -3.18 -12.62
C GLN A 111 -12.60 -4.03 -12.53
N SER A 112 -12.46 -5.36 -12.58
CA SER A 112 -13.59 -6.29 -12.49
C SER A 112 -14.31 -6.17 -11.14
N LEU A 113 -13.57 -6.15 -10.03
CA LEU A 113 -14.15 -5.99 -8.69
C LEU A 113 -14.84 -4.63 -8.50
N LEU A 114 -14.32 -3.56 -9.11
CA LEU A 114 -14.93 -2.24 -9.08
C LEU A 114 -16.18 -2.13 -9.96
N ALA A 115 -16.23 -2.88 -11.06
CA ALA A 115 -17.39 -2.93 -11.94
C ALA A 115 -18.52 -3.80 -11.37
N GLU A 116 -18.19 -4.98 -10.85
CA GLU A 116 -19.17 -5.97 -10.37
C GLU A 116 -19.67 -5.71 -8.95
N ARG A 117 -18.86 -5.01 -8.14
CA ARG A 117 -19.14 -4.73 -6.72
C ARG A 117 -19.59 -5.96 -5.89
N PRO A 118 -18.90 -7.11 -5.98
CA PRO A 118 -19.22 -8.27 -5.13
C PRO A 118 -19.02 -7.99 -3.64
N ASP A 119 -19.55 -8.87 -2.79
CA ASP A 119 -19.17 -8.90 -1.37
C ASP A 119 -17.67 -9.23 -1.25
N LEU A 120 -16.87 -8.29 -0.74
CA LEU A 120 -15.42 -8.44 -0.67
C LEU A 120 -14.96 -9.50 0.34
N ALA A 121 -15.82 -9.88 1.29
CA ALA A 121 -15.52 -10.94 2.28
C ALA A 121 -15.33 -12.32 1.64
N GLN A 122 -15.73 -12.51 0.37
CA GLN A 122 -15.54 -13.78 -0.34
C GLN A 122 -14.13 -13.96 -0.93
N PHE A 123 -13.27 -12.93 -0.90
CA PHE A 123 -11.93 -12.96 -1.49
C PHE A 123 -10.82 -13.06 -0.45
N GLU A 124 -11.05 -13.86 0.60
CA GLU A 124 -9.99 -14.19 1.56
C GLU A 124 -8.88 -14.98 0.84
N PRO A 125 -7.61 -14.59 0.99
CA PRO A 125 -6.51 -15.36 0.43
C PRO A 125 -6.51 -16.78 0.98
N THR A 126 -6.40 -17.77 0.09
CA THR A 126 -6.23 -19.17 0.50
C THR A 126 -4.78 -19.59 0.31
N LEU A 127 -4.30 -20.51 1.15
CA LEU A 127 -2.90 -20.99 1.11
C LEU A 127 -2.55 -21.76 -0.18
N GLU A 128 -3.56 -22.14 -0.98
CA GLU A 128 -3.41 -22.99 -2.17
C GLU A 128 -3.64 -22.25 -3.49
N GLU A 129 -4.11 -21.00 -3.47
CA GLU A 129 -4.49 -20.30 -4.70
C GLU A 129 -3.44 -19.31 -5.20
N SER A 130 -3.45 -19.14 -6.53
CA SER A 130 -2.65 -18.16 -7.26
C SER A 130 -2.90 -16.73 -6.74
N VAL A 131 -1.92 -15.85 -6.93
CA VAL A 131 -1.89 -14.42 -6.55
C VAL A 131 -3.10 -13.61 -7.05
N VAL A 132 -3.91 -14.17 -7.94
CA VAL A 132 -5.08 -13.54 -8.60
C VAL A 132 -6.42 -13.85 -7.90
N SER A 133 -6.46 -14.79 -6.95
CA SER A 133 -7.70 -15.22 -6.26
C SER A 133 -8.18 -14.22 -5.21
N GLY A 134 -7.24 -13.65 -4.44
CA GLY A 134 -7.50 -12.68 -3.39
C GLY A 134 -7.84 -11.27 -3.86
N LEU A 135 -7.88 -10.34 -2.91
CA LEU A 135 -7.99 -8.91 -3.23
C LEU A 135 -6.72 -8.43 -3.94
N PRO A 136 -6.85 -7.59 -4.99
CA PRO A 136 -5.70 -7.13 -5.75
C PRO A 136 -4.76 -6.33 -4.85
N TYR A 137 -3.46 -6.46 -5.07
CA TYR A 137 -2.43 -5.68 -4.39
C TYR A 137 -1.32 -5.33 -5.38
N MET A 138 -0.97 -4.05 -5.43
CA MET A 138 0.16 -3.54 -6.19
C MET A 138 1.02 -2.65 -5.28
N PRO A 139 2.37 -2.76 -5.33
CA PRO A 139 3.18 -3.62 -6.22
C PRO A 139 3.04 -5.12 -5.95
N LEU A 140 3.35 -5.96 -6.93
CA LEU A 140 3.36 -7.41 -6.74
C LEU A 140 4.45 -7.80 -5.72
N MET A 141 4.08 -8.57 -4.70
CA MET A 141 4.98 -8.99 -3.64
C MET A 141 5.62 -10.34 -3.96
N THR A 142 6.87 -10.55 -3.51
CA THR A 142 7.55 -11.86 -3.54
C THR A 142 7.01 -12.86 -2.52
N HIS A 143 6.22 -12.37 -1.58
CA HIS A 143 5.60 -13.12 -0.50
C HIS A 143 4.09 -13.23 -0.72
N GLY A 144 3.50 -14.31 -0.20
CA GLY A 144 2.06 -14.54 -0.33
C GLY A 144 1.26 -13.56 0.53
N GLN A 145 0.17 -13.05 -0.03
CA GLN A 145 -0.85 -12.38 0.76
C GLN A 145 -1.52 -13.43 1.66
N THR A 146 -1.36 -13.30 2.97
CA THR A 146 -1.77 -14.37 3.91
C THR A 146 -3.18 -14.17 4.44
N MET A 147 -3.68 -12.95 4.43
CA MET A 147 -5.03 -12.63 4.89
C MET A 147 -5.50 -11.29 4.31
N ALA A 148 -6.81 -11.07 4.30
CA ALA A 148 -7.43 -9.78 4.04
C ALA A 148 -8.59 -9.57 5.01
N ALA A 149 -8.65 -8.42 5.69
CA ALA A 149 -9.72 -8.05 6.61
C ALA A 149 -10.14 -6.60 6.40
N ARG A 150 -11.31 -6.24 6.94
CA ARG A 150 -11.91 -4.89 6.87
C ARG A 150 -12.03 -4.35 5.43
N ALA A 151 -12.21 -5.26 4.47
CA ALA A 151 -12.29 -4.91 3.07
C ALA A 151 -13.56 -4.09 2.79
N ARG A 152 -13.38 -2.94 2.14
CA ARG A 152 -14.48 -2.05 1.74
C ARG A 152 -14.14 -1.28 0.48
N TYR A 153 -15.18 -0.89 -0.24
CA TYR A 153 -15.05 0.07 -1.33
C TYR A 153 -14.90 1.49 -0.79
N ILE A 154 -14.04 2.29 -1.41
CA ILE A 154 -13.95 3.74 -1.23
C ILE A 154 -14.08 4.37 -2.61
N ASP A 155 -15.06 5.27 -2.74
CA ASP A 155 -15.33 6.01 -3.97
C ASP A 155 -15.24 7.52 -3.70
N THR A 156 -14.51 8.22 -4.56
CA THR A 156 -14.47 9.68 -4.62
C THR A 156 -14.76 10.13 -6.06
N ASP A 157 -14.81 11.44 -6.29
CA ASP A 157 -14.95 12.00 -7.64
C ASP A 157 -13.69 11.76 -8.51
N ALA A 158 -12.55 11.44 -7.89
CA ALA A 158 -11.27 11.28 -8.57
C ALA A 158 -10.82 9.81 -8.68
N VAL A 159 -11.10 8.98 -7.67
CA VAL A 159 -10.62 7.59 -7.60
C VAL A 159 -11.68 6.67 -7.00
N GLN A 160 -11.78 5.47 -7.55
CA GLN A 160 -12.60 4.38 -7.02
C GLN A 160 -11.70 3.20 -6.70
N GLY A 161 -11.87 2.58 -5.54
CA GLY A 161 -10.97 1.52 -5.11
C GLY A 161 -11.48 0.69 -3.95
N ILE A 162 -10.60 -0.20 -3.50
CA ILE A 162 -10.84 -1.12 -2.38
C ILE A 162 -9.77 -0.85 -1.33
N SER A 163 -10.17 -0.62 -0.08
CA SER A 163 -9.26 -0.57 1.07
C SER A 163 -9.43 -1.79 1.96
N TYR A 164 -8.35 -2.30 2.52
CA TYR A 164 -8.36 -3.45 3.43
C TYR A 164 -7.08 -3.49 4.29
N VAL A 165 -7.10 -4.33 5.33
CA VAL A 165 -5.94 -4.69 6.15
C VAL A 165 -5.41 -6.04 5.69
N THR A 166 -4.10 -6.19 5.54
CA THR A 166 -3.47 -7.39 4.97
C THR A 166 -2.12 -7.70 5.62
N VAL A 167 -1.63 -8.91 5.40
CA VAL A 167 -0.28 -9.36 5.80
C VAL A 167 0.39 -10.04 4.61
N PHE A 168 1.68 -9.77 4.42
CA PHE A 168 2.55 -10.47 3.47
C PHE A 168 3.68 -11.15 4.22
N ARG A 169 3.84 -12.47 4.09
CA ARG A 169 4.90 -13.22 4.76
C ARG A 169 5.34 -14.45 3.97
N ALA A 170 6.55 -14.91 4.25
CA ALA A 170 7.15 -16.13 3.69
C ALA A 170 6.96 -17.35 4.61
N ASP A 171 6.73 -17.11 5.89
CA ASP A 171 6.70 -18.10 6.94
C ASP A 171 5.28 -18.33 7.47
N VAL A 172 5.13 -19.34 8.31
CA VAL A 172 3.85 -19.78 8.88
C VAL A 172 3.81 -19.59 10.40
N GLY A 173 4.42 -18.52 10.91
CA GLY A 173 4.32 -18.17 12.32
C GLY A 173 2.98 -17.49 12.67
N PRO A 174 2.68 -17.29 13.95
CA PRO A 174 1.61 -16.39 14.37
C PRO A 174 1.93 -14.95 13.96
N PHE A 175 0.89 -14.13 13.86
CA PHE A 175 1.03 -12.69 13.65
C PHE A 175 1.51 -11.99 14.92
N THR A 176 2.36 -10.97 14.72
CA THR A 176 2.82 -10.02 15.72
C THR A 176 2.10 -8.69 15.60
N ASN A 177 2.36 -7.77 16.53
CA ASN A 177 1.74 -6.44 16.52
C ASN A 177 2.23 -5.54 15.38
N GLN A 178 3.16 -5.97 14.54
CA GLN A 178 3.78 -5.18 13.46
C GLN A 178 3.60 -5.78 12.05
N ASP A 179 2.88 -6.89 11.92
CA ASP A 179 2.79 -7.63 10.65
C ASP A 179 1.80 -7.01 9.65
N PHE A 180 0.98 -6.06 10.08
CA PHE A 180 -0.20 -5.61 9.35
C PHE A 180 0.10 -4.41 8.46
N LEU A 181 -0.51 -4.40 7.28
CA LEU A 181 -0.54 -3.26 6.38
C LEU A 181 -1.99 -2.79 6.19
N TYR A 182 -2.22 -1.49 6.27
CA TYR A 182 -3.33 -0.86 5.56
C TYR A 182 -2.97 -0.81 4.08
N THR A 183 -3.92 -1.08 3.22
CA THR A 183 -3.78 -0.76 1.81
C THR A 183 -5.08 -0.26 1.19
N PHE A 184 -4.96 0.64 0.23
CA PHE A 184 -5.99 1.00 -0.74
C PHE A 184 -5.45 0.78 -2.14
N GLN A 185 -6.27 0.20 -2.98
CA GLN A 185 -5.97 -0.14 -4.37
C GLN A 185 -7.11 0.43 -5.23
N GLY A 186 -6.83 1.45 -6.01
CA GLY A 186 -7.85 2.18 -6.74
C GLY A 186 -7.44 2.56 -8.16
N ILE A 187 -8.43 2.97 -8.94
CA ILE A 187 -8.29 3.43 -10.32
C ILE A 187 -8.97 4.78 -10.43
N THR A 188 -8.34 5.71 -11.14
CA THR A 188 -8.93 7.03 -11.41
C THR A 188 -10.22 6.89 -12.20
N THR A 189 -11.15 7.84 -12.04
CA THR A 189 -12.47 7.77 -12.71
C THR A 189 -12.38 7.81 -14.24
N ASP A 190 -11.29 8.36 -14.79
CA ASP A 190 -10.95 8.33 -16.22
C ASP A 190 -10.29 7.01 -16.69
N GLY A 191 -10.03 6.09 -15.77
CA GLY A 191 -9.40 4.80 -16.03
C GLY A 191 -7.93 4.86 -16.45
N GLN A 192 -7.27 6.03 -16.37
CA GLN A 192 -5.92 6.21 -16.88
C GLN A 192 -4.81 5.86 -15.88
N SER A 193 -5.11 5.91 -14.57
CA SER A 193 -4.12 5.68 -13.53
C SER A 193 -4.61 4.69 -12.48
N CYS A 194 -3.70 3.84 -12.02
CA CYS A 194 -3.86 3.04 -10.80
C CYS A 194 -3.18 3.77 -9.63
N VAL A 195 -3.90 3.91 -8.52
CA VAL A 195 -3.44 4.60 -7.31
C VAL A 195 -3.42 3.62 -6.17
N THR A 196 -2.27 3.48 -5.53
CA THR A 196 -2.12 2.64 -4.34
C THR A 196 -1.69 3.48 -3.15
N VAL A 197 -2.26 3.15 -1.99
CA VAL A 197 -1.87 3.73 -0.70
C VAL A 197 -1.56 2.58 0.22
N THR A 198 -0.42 2.60 0.90
CA THR A 198 -0.04 1.55 1.85
C THR A 198 0.60 2.16 3.08
N PHE A 199 0.28 1.64 4.26
CA PHE A 199 0.93 2.02 5.52
C PHE A 199 1.14 0.80 6.41
N PRO A 200 2.30 0.65 7.07
CA PRO A 200 2.44 -0.28 8.17
C PRO A 200 1.51 0.11 9.32
N LEU A 201 0.89 -0.89 9.93
CA LEU A 201 0.00 -0.75 11.07
C LEU A 201 0.57 -1.48 12.27
N ARG A 202 0.37 -0.90 13.44
CA ARG A 202 0.55 -1.55 14.73
C ARG A 202 -0.78 -1.80 15.41
N THR A 203 -0.92 -2.91 16.12
CA THR A 203 -2.14 -3.22 16.89
C THR A 203 -1.85 -4.12 18.09
N ASP A 204 -2.47 -3.84 19.23
CA ASP A 204 -2.35 -4.66 20.44
C ASP A 204 -3.23 -5.93 20.40
N LEU A 205 -4.00 -6.12 19.32
CA LEU A 205 -4.85 -7.30 19.10
C LEU A 205 -4.05 -8.60 18.89
N PHE A 206 -2.77 -8.49 18.57
CA PHE A 206 -1.87 -9.61 18.28
C PHE A 206 -0.57 -9.48 19.09
N PRO A 207 -0.62 -9.76 20.41
CA PRO A 207 0.57 -9.71 21.25
C PRO A 207 1.55 -10.80 20.85
N GLU A 208 2.83 -10.57 21.14
CA GLU A 208 3.91 -11.52 20.88
C GLU A 208 3.60 -12.91 21.48
N PRO A 209 3.69 -13.98 20.68
CA PRO A 209 3.39 -15.34 21.13
C PRO A 209 4.40 -15.81 22.19
N GLN A 210 3.89 -16.32 23.32
CA GLN A 210 4.73 -16.98 24.32
C GLN A 210 4.69 -18.50 24.16
N GLY A 211 5.87 -19.15 24.17
CA GLY A 211 5.96 -20.62 24.14
C GLY A 211 5.52 -21.24 22.82
N PHE A 212 5.93 -20.64 21.70
CA PHE A 212 5.54 -21.08 20.35
C PHE A 212 6.08 -22.48 19.99
N ASP A 213 5.15 -23.39 19.67
CA ASP A 213 5.43 -24.70 19.08
C ASP A 213 4.95 -24.72 17.63
N MET A 214 5.90 -24.77 16.69
CA MET A 214 5.64 -24.73 15.26
C MET A 214 4.79 -25.92 14.78
N ALA A 215 5.05 -27.13 15.28
CA ALA A 215 4.36 -28.33 14.82
C ALA A 215 2.88 -28.30 15.23
N LYS A 216 2.61 -27.81 16.45
CA LYS A 216 1.23 -27.60 16.90
C LYS A 216 0.54 -26.49 16.10
N PHE A 217 1.22 -25.37 15.90
CA PHE A 217 0.63 -24.22 15.20
C PHE A 217 0.26 -24.53 13.76
N GLN A 218 1.10 -25.29 13.04
CA GLN A 218 0.80 -25.70 11.66
C GLN A 218 -0.52 -26.48 11.54
N ALA A 219 -0.86 -27.31 12.54
CA ALA A 219 -2.12 -28.04 12.55
C ALA A 219 -3.34 -27.12 12.81
N GLU A 220 -3.13 -25.99 13.48
CA GLU A 220 -4.17 -25.01 13.85
C GLU A 220 -4.22 -23.81 12.88
N LEU A 221 -3.31 -23.73 11.92
CA LEU A 221 -3.11 -22.56 11.04
C LEU A 221 -4.40 -22.09 10.33
N PRO A 222 -5.21 -22.96 9.69
CA PRO A 222 -6.44 -22.50 9.04
C PRO A 222 -7.43 -21.84 10.01
N ALA A 223 -7.59 -22.41 11.21
CA ALA A 223 -8.45 -21.83 12.25
C ALA A 223 -7.87 -20.51 12.77
N TYR A 224 -6.56 -20.45 12.99
CA TYR A 224 -5.86 -19.24 13.40
C TYR A 224 -6.06 -18.08 12.40
N LEU A 225 -5.94 -18.34 11.09
CA LEU A 225 -6.15 -17.33 10.06
C LEU A 225 -7.61 -16.84 10.04
N ALA A 226 -8.58 -17.75 10.11
CA ALA A 226 -9.99 -17.38 10.16
C ALA A 226 -10.34 -16.53 11.41
N GLU A 227 -9.84 -16.93 12.58
CA GLU A 227 -10.02 -16.17 13.83
C GLU A 227 -9.33 -14.80 13.79
N SER A 228 -8.16 -14.72 13.17
CA SER A 228 -7.40 -13.47 13.00
C SER A 228 -8.15 -12.50 12.09
N THR A 229 -8.66 -12.97 10.96
CA THR A 229 -9.51 -12.17 10.06
C THR A 229 -10.78 -11.71 10.75
N ALA A 230 -11.47 -12.60 11.47
CA ALA A 230 -12.67 -12.24 12.24
C ALA A 230 -12.38 -11.18 13.32
N ARG A 231 -11.25 -11.30 14.04
CA ARG A 231 -10.80 -10.32 15.04
C ARG A 231 -10.59 -8.94 14.42
N LEU A 232 -9.88 -8.87 13.30
CA LEU A 232 -9.61 -7.62 12.59
C LEU A 232 -10.89 -7.01 11.98
N ASN A 233 -11.80 -7.83 11.47
CA ASN A 233 -13.11 -7.40 11.00
C ASN A 233 -13.95 -6.74 12.12
N ALA A 234 -13.83 -7.24 13.36
CA ALA A 234 -14.54 -6.70 14.51
C ALA A 234 -13.87 -5.49 15.19
N ALA A 235 -12.59 -5.22 14.89
CA ALA A 235 -11.81 -4.14 15.49
C ALA A 235 -12.40 -2.74 15.20
N ALA A 236 -12.10 -1.77 16.04
CA ALA A 236 -12.38 -0.36 15.77
C ALA A 236 -11.23 0.27 14.96
N PRO A 237 -11.47 1.34 14.16
CA PRO A 237 -10.40 2.07 13.48
C PRO A 237 -9.23 2.51 14.38
N GLU A 238 -9.53 2.85 15.63
CA GLU A 238 -8.59 3.29 16.67
C GLU A 238 -7.79 2.15 17.32
N ASP A 239 -8.13 0.88 17.06
CA ASP A 239 -7.34 -0.29 17.50
C ASP A 239 -6.03 -0.46 16.70
N PHE A 240 -5.81 0.41 15.71
CA PHE A 240 -4.63 0.43 14.85
C PHE A 240 -3.86 1.74 15.06
N THR A 241 -2.54 1.66 14.92
CA THR A 241 -1.64 2.83 14.91
C THR A 241 -0.79 2.81 13.65
N PRO A 242 -0.91 3.80 12.76
CA PRO A 242 -1.88 4.90 12.80
C PRO A 242 -3.33 4.41 12.71
N ALA A 243 -4.28 5.20 13.22
CA ALA A 243 -5.70 4.88 13.14
C ALA A 243 -6.15 4.79 11.68
N LEU A 244 -7.03 3.83 11.36
CA LEU A 244 -7.43 3.58 9.97
C LEU A 244 -8.07 4.81 9.31
N ASP A 245 -8.76 5.64 10.09
CA ASP A 245 -9.41 6.86 9.62
C ASP A 245 -8.42 7.88 9.05
N ALA A 246 -7.17 7.91 9.53
CA ALA A 246 -6.14 8.80 9.00
C ALA A 246 -5.75 8.39 7.56
N ALA A 247 -5.54 7.09 7.32
CA ALA A 247 -5.23 6.57 5.99
C ALA A 247 -6.41 6.75 5.02
N ASP A 248 -7.62 6.54 5.53
CA ASP A 248 -8.87 6.74 4.81
C ASP A 248 -9.12 8.21 4.43
N ALA A 249 -8.79 9.16 5.31
CA ALA A 249 -8.86 10.58 5.03
C ALA A 249 -7.87 10.97 3.91
N LEU A 250 -6.65 10.40 3.94
CA LEU A 250 -5.69 10.56 2.86
C LEU A 250 -6.28 10.08 1.54
N VAL A 251 -6.78 8.84 1.46
CA VAL A 251 -7.39 8.28 0.25
C VAL A 251 -8.51 9.19 -0.28
N ARG A 252 -9.40 9.66 0.60
CA ARG A 252 -10.52 10.54 0.21
C ARG A 252 -10.09 11.91 -0.30
N SER A 253 -8.89 12.35 0.06
CA SER A 253 -8.34 13.64 -0.35
C SER A 253 -7.62 13.61 -1.71
N ILE A 254 -7.43 12.42 -2.29
CA ILE A 254 -6.71 12.24 -3.56
C ILE A 254 -7.46 12.93 -4.69
N GLN A 255 -6.74 13.77 -5.42
CA GLN A 255 -7.15 14.40 -6.66
C GLN A 255 -6.06 14.15 -7.71
N ILE A 256 -6.48 13.76 -8.91
CA ILE A 256 -5.60 13.57 -10.06
C ILE A 256 -6.28 14.26 -11.23
N ASP A 257 -5.69 15.37 -11.68
CA ASP A 257 -6.22 16.14 -12.80
C ASP A 257 -5.79 15.46 -14.11
N SER A 258 -6.75 14.98 -14.91
CA SER A 258 -6.45 14.52 -16.27
C SER A 258 -5.87 15.70 -17.06
N GLN A 259 -4.62 15.60 -17.50
CA GLN A 259 -4.05 16.56 -18.47
C GLN A 259 -4.88 16.48 -19.76
N SER A 260 -5.73 17.48 -19.98
CA SER A 260 -6.59 17.64 -21.16
C SER A 260 -5.79 17.88 -22.44
#